data_AF-A0A2V2GDT2-F1
#
_entry.id   AF-A0A2V2GDT2-F1
#
_cell.length_a   1.000
_cell.length_b   1.000
_cell.length_c   1.000
_cell.angle_alpha   90.00
_cell.angle_beta   90.00
_cell.angle_gamma   90.00
#
_symmetry.space_group_name_H-M   'P 1'
#
loop_
_entity.id
_entity.type
_entity.pdbx_description
1 polymer ?
#
loop_
_entity_poly.entity_id
_entity_poly.type
_entity_poly.pdbx_seq_one_letter_code
_entity_poly.pdbx_strand_id
1 'polypeptide(L)'
;MKNLLYKEFQLGIPKGIYAFALLSALLLIPAYPYIAGMGYVILAIFNTFAAAAANRDHEFTASLPVRRADIVLSKTAALLVLEGITLLAAVPFALLSSYAVNPAGNIVGMDANFAFFGFTFAEYGVFNAVFLPRYFRTGYKAGMPTLLGLIGYTLTGLVLELATQFVPALRVLDSLDGATLGYRLIALFAGMAAFALCTFFACRRAVKNFEKVNL
;
A
#
# COMPACT_ATOMS: atom_id res chain seq x y z
N MET A 1 2.62 -22.90 4.92
CA MET A 1 1.96 -21.58 4.79
C MET A 1 1.03 -21.20 5.95
N LYS A 2 -0.02 -21.99 6.28
CA LYS A 2 -0.99 -21.61 7.35
C LYS A 2 -0.35 -21.17 8.67
N ASN A 3 0.61 -21.94 9.18
CA ASN A 3 1.28 -21.65 10.45
C ASN A 3 2.13 -20.36 10.39
N LEU A 4 2.73 -20.07 9.24
CA LEU A 4 3.51 -18.82 9.05
C LEU A 4 2.58 -17.62 9.02
N LEU A 5 1.44 -17.69 8.31
CA LEU A 5 0.45 -16.62 8.31
C LEU A 5 -0.12 -16.39 9.72
N TYR A 6 -0.44 -17.46 10.45
CA TYR A 6 -0.88 -17.35 11.83
C TYR A 6 0.16 -16.64 12.71
N LYS A 7 1.43 -17.01 12.57
CA LYS A 7 2.55 -16.33 13.25
C LYS A 7 2.64 -14.85 12.85
N GLU A 8 2.54 -14.51 11.58
CA GLU A 8 2.59 -13.09 11.15
C GLU A 8 1.47 -12.27 11.80
N PHE A 9 0.24 -12.77 11.84
CA PHE A 9 -0.89 -12.03 12.41
C PHE A 9 -0.87 -11.95 13.94
N GLN A 10 -0.35 -12.98 14.61
CA GLN A 10 -0.29 -13.02 16.07
C GLN A 10 0.95 -12.34 16.65
N LEU A 11 2.09 -12.45 15.97
CA LEU A 11 3.41 -12.08 16.49
C LEU A 11 4.20 -11.18 15.54
N GLY A 12 4.02 -11.31 14.23
CA GLY A 12 4.79 -10.56 13.23
C GLY A 12 4.36 -9.10 13.11
N ILE A 13 3.06 -8.83 13.16
CA ILE A 13 2.49 -7.48 13.15
C ILE A 13 2.22 -7.05 14.59
N PRO A 14 2.96 -6.06 15.15
CA PRO A 14 2.65 -5.54 16.48
C PRO A 14 1.21 -5.00 16.51
N LYS A 15 0.43 -5.35 17.53
CA LYS A 15 -1.02 -5.03 17.58
C LYS A 15 -1.33 -3.53 17.43
N GLY A 16 -0.47 -2.66 17.92
CA GLY A 16 -0.62 -1.20 17.77
C GLY A 16 -0.53 -0.72 16.31
N ILE A 17 0.10 -1.50 15.41
CA ILE A 17 0.25 -1.13 14.00
C ILE A 17 -1.09 -1.11 13.27
N TYR A 18 -2.06 -1.92 13.66
CA TYR A 18 -3.40 -1.87 13.06
C TYR A 18 -4.09 -0.52 13.26
N ALA A 19 -3.72 0.24 14.30
CA ALA A 19 -4.25 1.59 14.52
C ALA A 19 -3.85 2.58 13.43
N PHE A 20 -2.80 2.33 12.65
CA PHE A 20 -2.44 3.18 11.50
C PHE A 20 -3.55 3.23 10.45
N ALA A 21 -4.39 2.20 10.33
CA ALA A 21 -5.53 2.23 9.42
C ALA A 21 -6.53 3.33 9.77
N LEU A 22 -6.62 3.75 11.05
CA LEU A 22 -7.47 4.86 11.48
C LEU A 22 -6.98 6.22 10.95
N LEU A 23 -5.70 6.33 10.52
CA LEU A 23 -5.19 7.53 9.87
C LEU A 23 -5.82 7.77 8.49
N SER A 24 -6.56 6.79 7.95
CA SER A 24 -7.46 7.02 6.81
C SER A 24 -8.55 8.06 7.12
N ALA A 25 -8.81 8.39 8.40
CA ALA A 25 -9.69 9.48 8.78
C ALA A 25 -9.18 10.87 8.35
N LEU A 26 -7.90 10.99 7.98
CA LEU A 26 -7.34 12.24 7.42
C LEU A 26 -8.03 12.67 6.12
N LEU A 27 -8.73 11.76 5.42
CA LEU A 27 -9.58 12.09 4.28
C LEU A 27 -10.72 13.06 4.64
N LEU A 28 -11.09 13.16 5.92
CA LEU A 28 -12.10 14.10 6.41
C LEU A 28 -11.56 15.53 6.59
N ILE A 29 -10.25 15.76 6.49
CA ILE A 29 -9.70 17.10 6.61
C ILE A 29 -9.92 17.83 5.27
N PRO A 30 -10.64 18.96 5.24
CA PRO A 30 -10.78 19.76 4.02
C PRO A 30 -9.42 20.27 3.54
N ALA A 31 -9.25 20.37 2.21
CA ALA A 31 -8.01 20.87 1.59
C ALA A 31 -6.75 20.08 2.00
N TYR A 32 -6.89 18.79 2.28
CA TYR A 32 -5.79 17.90 2.64
C TYR A 32 -5.40 17.00 1.45
N PRO A 33 -4.10 16.76 1.18
CA PRO A 33 -3.67 15.83 0.15
C PRO A 33 -3.97 14.39 0.56
N TYR A 34 -5.02 13.78 0.00
CA TYR A 34 -5.45 12.43 0.40
C TYR A 34 -4.42 11.34 0.15
N ILE A 35 -3.54 11.51 -0.85
CA ILE A 35 -2.35 10.65 -1.05
C ILE A 35 -1.49 10.53 0.21
N ALA A 36 -1.34 11.61 1.00
CA ALA A 36 -0.57 11.57 2.24
C ALA A 36 -1.28 10.72 3.31
N GLY A 37 -2.62 10.85 3.39
CA GLY A 37 -3.46 10.06 4.29
C GLY A 37 -3.31 8.55 4.03
N MET A 38 -3.42 8.16 2.76
CA MET A 38 -3.24 6.76 2.34
C MET A 38 -1.79 6.28 2.49
N GLY A 39 -0.81 7.19 2.45
CA GLY A 39 0.61 6.89 2.56
C GLY A 39 1.07 6.47 3.96
N TYR A 40 0.30 6.77 5.02
CA TYR A 40 0.67 6.40 6.39
C TYR A 40 0.80 4.88 6.61
N VAL A 41 0.19 4.06 5.75
CA VAL A 41 0.40 2.60 5.78
C VAL A 41 1.87 2.22 5.54
N ILE A 42 2.64 3.04 4.83
CA ILE A 42 4.08 2.80 4.59
C ILE A 42 4.86 2.84 5.92
N LEU A 43 4.48 3.72 6.86
CA LEU A 43 5.05 3.72 8.20
C LEU A 43 4.62 2.48 9.00
N ALA A 44 3.38 2.02 8.84
CA ALA A 44 2.91 0.77 9.44
C ALA A 44 3.75 -0.43 8.97
N ILE A 45 4.01 -0.50 7.67
CA ILE A 45 4.86 -1.52 7.04
C ILE A 45 6.31 -1.39 7.54
N PHE A 46 6.89 -0.19 7.53
CA PHE A 46 8.25 0.02 8.02
C PHE A 46 8.42 -0.50 9.46
N ASN A 47 7.52 -0.11 10.37
CA ASN A 47 7.58 -0.52 11.77
C ASN A 47 7.40 -2.04 11.93
N THR A 48 6.52 -2.66 11.15
CA THR A 48 6.34 -4.12 11.14
C THR A 48 7.62 -4.85 10.74
N PHE A 49 8.25 -4.43 9.65
CA PHE A 49 9.47 -5.05 9.13
C PHE A 49 10.71 -4.71 9.96
N ALA A 50 10.74 -3.55 10.61
CA ALA A 50 11.78 -3.17 11.57
C ALA A 50 11.68 -3.98 12.86
N ALA A 51 10.45 -4.20 13.38
CA ALA A 51 10.23 -5.07 14.53
C ALA A 51 10.65 -6.52 14.23
N ALA A 52 10.33 -7.04 13.05
CA ALA A 52 10.80 -8.35 12.61
C ALA A 52 12.33 -8.45 12.58
N ALA A 53 13.02 -7.41 12.10
CA ALA A 53 14.48 -7.35 12.10
C ALA A 53 15.05 -7.30 13.52
N ALA A 54 14.48 -6.48 14.41
CA ALA A 54 14.91 -6.36 15.81
C ALA A 54 14.76 -7.68 16.57
N ASN A 55 13.72 -8.46 16.26
CA ASN A 55 13.46 -9.77 16.87
C ASN A 55 14.15 -10.95 16.16
N ARG A 56 15.04 -10.69 15.18
CA ARG A 56 15.73 -11.73 14.38
C ARG A 56 14.76 -12.76 13.79
N ASP A 57 13.60 -12.28 13.36
CA ASP A 57 12.46 -13.12 12.99
C ASP A 57 12.78 -14.04 11.79
N HIS A 58 13.54 -13.53 10.82
CA HIS A 58 13.95 -14.30 9.63
C HIS A 58 14.99 -15.38 9.95
N GLU A 59 15.96 -15.09 10.81
CA GLU A 59 16.97 -16.06 11.27
C GLU A 59 16.27 -17.23 11.98
N PHE A 60 15.37 -16.92 12.92
CA PHE A 60 14.58 -17.93 13.61
C PHE A 60 13.73 -18.74 12.63
N THR A 61 12.98 -18.08 11.74
CA THR A 61 12.06 -18.78 10.83
C THR A 61 12.79 -19.61 9.79
N ALA A 62 13.98 -19.18 9.34
CA ALA A 62 14.80 -19.94 8.40
C ALA A 62 15.44 -21.19 9.02
N SER A 63 15.56 -21.26 10.36
CA SER A 63 16.02 -22.47 11.06
C SER A 63 14.96 -23.58 11.12
N LEU A 64 13.69 -23.23 10.92
CA LEU A 64 12.57 -24.17 10.93
C LEU A 64 12.50 -24.94 9.59
N PRO A 65 11.87 -26.14 9.55
CA PRO A 65 11.71 -26.93 8.33
C PRO A 65 10.63 -26.33 7.40
N VAL A 66 10.86 -25.11 6.93
CA VAL A 66 9.97 -24.36 6.03
C VAL A 66 10.75 -23.84 4.83
N ARG A 67 10.07 -23.66 3.70
CA ARG A 67 10.70 -23.13 2.49
C ARG A 67 10.94 -21.64 2.66
N ARG A 68 12.10 -21.15 2.20
CA ARG A 68 12.41 -19.71 2.16
C ARG A 68 11.37 -18.89 1.39
N ALA A 69 10.84 -19.45 0.31
CA ALA A 69 9.74 -18.84 -0.44
C ALA A 69 8.50 -18.60 0.44
N ASP A 70 8.18 -19.53 1.35
CA ASP A 70 7.03 -19.43 2.23
C ASP A 70 7.20 -18.31 3.29
N ILE A 71 8.44 -18.02 3.70
CA ILE A 71 8.78 -16.89 4.58
C ILE A 71 8.54 -15.56 3.85
N VAL A 72 9.00 -15.45 2.60
CA VAL A 72 8.77 -14.25 1.79
C VAL A 72 7.28 -14.03 1.56
N LEU A 73 6.54 -15.11 1.24
CA LEU A 73 5.11 -15.07 1.00
C LEU A 73 4.32 -14.67 2.27
N SER A 74 4.71 -15.15 3.46
CA SER A 74 4.02 -14.77 4.70
C SER A 74 4.19 -13.28 5.01
N LYS A 75 5.39 -12.74 4.83
CA LYS A 75 5.68 -11.31 5.00
C LYS A 75 5.02 -10.44 3.94
N THR A 76 4.97 -10.93 2.70
CA THR A 76 4.22 -10.27 1.63
C THR A 76 2.74 -10.22 2.00
N ALA A 77 2.16 -11.32 2.51
CA ALA A 77 0.77 -11.32 2.97
C ALA A 77 0.52 -10.35 4.14
N ALA A 78 1.45 -10.27 5.10
CA ALA A 78 1.37 -9.29 6.19
C ALA A 78 1.33 -7.85 5.67
N LEU A 79 2.18 -7.51 4.70
CA LEU A 79 2.18 -6.23 4.01
C LEU A 79 0.82 -5.96 3.35
N LEU A 80 0.33 -6.90 2.52
CA LEU A 80 -0.93 -6.74 1.79
C LEU A 80 -2.13 -6.59 2.72
N VAL A 81 -2.10 -7.22 3.90
CA VAL A 81 -3.13 -7.05 4.91
C VAL A 81 -3.12 -5.64 5.49
N LEU A 82 -1.95 -5.05 5.74
CA LEU A 82 -1.88 -3.65 6.19
C LEU A 82 -2.44 -2.69 5.13
N GLU A 83 -2.05 -2.85 3.87
CA GLU A 83 -2.59 -2.07 2.75
C GLU A 83 -4.10 -2.24 2.60
N GLY A 84 -4.58 -3.49 2.66
CA GLY A 84 -6.00 -3.82 2.54
C GLY A 84 -6.84 -3.27 3.68
N ILE A 85 -6.37 -3.37 4.94
CA ILE A 85 -7.08 -2.79 6.09
C ILE A 85 -7.14 -1.27 5.97
N THR A 86 -6.06 -0.60 5.55
CA THR A 86 -6.07 0.85 5.31
C THR A 86 -7.11 1.23 4.23
N LEU A 87 -7.14 0.52 3.10
CA LEU A 87 -8.12 0.77 2.04
C LEU A 87 -9.55 0.56 2.52
N LEU A 88 -9.82 -0.53 3.25
CA LEU A 88 -11.15 -0.81 3.81
C LEU A 88 -11.56 0.23 4.85
N ALA A 89 -10.64 0.64 5.72
CA ALA A 89 -10.87 1.69 6.72
C ALA A 89 -11.12 3.05 6.06
N ALA A 90 -10.52 3.32 4.91
CA ALA A 90 -10.71 4.56 4.16
C ALA A 90 -12.11 4.69 3.54
N VAL A 91 -12.80 3.58 3.23
CA VAL A 91 -14.13 3.62 2.57
C VAL A 91 -15.16 4.50 3.31
N PRO A 92 -15.46 4.30 4.62
CA PRO A 92 -16.41 5.15 5.32
C PRO A 92 -15.98 6.62 5.34
N PHE A 93 -14.68 6.90 5.48
CA PHE A 93 -14.16 8.27 5.51
C PHE A 93 -14.20 8.94 4.14
N ALA A 94 -13.99 8.19 3.05
CA ALA A 94 -14.12 8.66 1.69
C ALA A 94 -15.56 9.03 1.35
N LEU A 95 -16.54 8.23 1.80
CA LEU A 95 -17.96 8.52 1.64
C LEU A 95 -18.36 9.77 2.43
N LEU A 96 -17.97 9.85 3.71
CA LEU A 96 -18.24 11.03 4.54
C LEU A 96 -17.56 12.29 3.97
N SER A 97 -16.33 12.16 3.48
CA SER A 97 -15.62 13.26 2.85
C SER A 97 -16.36 13.74 1.60
N SER A 98 -16.70 12.83 0.68
CA SER A 98 -17.33 13.17 -0.60
C SER A 98 -18.75 13.74 -0.46
N TYR A 99 -19.53 13.27 0.53
CA TYR A 99 -20.96 13.64 0.63
C TYR A 99 -21.29 14.63 1.75
N ALA A 100 -20.46 14.73 2.80
CA ALA A 100 -20.75 15.58 3.95
C ALA A 100 -19.73 16.71 4.15
N VAL A 101 -18.44 16.44 3.96
CA VAL A 101 -17.38 17.42 4.27
C VAL A 101 -17.00 18.27 3.06
N ASN A 102 -16.78 17.64 1.91
CA ASN A 102 -16.31 18.25 0.68
C ASN A 102 -17.27 17.95 -0.50
N PRO A 103 -18.57 18.33 -0.41
CA PRO A 103 -19.53 18.04 -1.48
C PRO A 103 -19.26 18.80 -2.78
N ALA A 104 -18.49 19.90 -2.71
CA ALA A 104 -18.01 20.65 -3.87
C ALA A 104 -16.67 20.12 -4.43
N GLY A 105 -16.17 19.02 -3.87
CA GLY A 105 -14.87 18.45 -4.15
C GLY A 105 -13.75 19.00 -3.25
N ASN A 106 -12.64 18.28 -3.21
CA ASN A 106 -11.43 18.65 -2.49
C ASN A 106 -10.56 19.56 -3.36
N ILE A 107 -10.09 20.67 -2.80
CA ILE A 107 -9.27 21.65 -3.53
C ILE A 107 -7.80 21.24 -3.64
N VAL A 108 -7.36 20.21 -2.91
CA VAL A 108 -5.98 19.70 -2.92
C VAL A 108 -5.95 18.25 -3.38
N GLY A 109 -5.41 18.01 -4.58
CA GLY A 109 -5.33 16.68 -5.17
C GLY A 109 -6.67 16.27 -5.77
N MET A 110 -7.06 15.01 -5.59
CA MET A 110 -8.31 14.44 -6.11
C MET A 110 -9.38 14.25 -5.04
N ASP A 111 -10.62 14.14 -5.48
CA ASP A 111 -11.75 13.70 -4.67
C ASP A 111 -11.61 12.24 -4.21
N ALA A 112 -12.15 11.93 -3.03
CA ALA A 112 -12.15 10.58 -2.45
C ALA A 112 -13.17 9.64 -3.16
N ASN A 113 -12.97 9.42 -4.46
CA ASN A 113 -13.83 8.66 -5.36
C ASN A 113 -13.19 7.33 -5.82
N PHE A 114 -13.87 6.56 -6.67
CA PHE A 114 -13.35 5.28 -7.15
C PHE A 114 -12.03 5.37 -7.93
N ALA A 115 -11.81 6.44 -8.70
CA ALA A 115 -10.54 6.64 -9.41
C ALA A 115 -9.39 6.88 -8.43
N PHE A 116 -9.64 7.67 -7.36
CA PHE A 116 -8.66 7.88 -6.29
C PHE A 116 -8.23 6.55 -5.64
N PHE A 117 -9.18 5.68 -5.30
CA PHE A 117 -8.84 4.33 -4.80
C PHE A 117 -8.04 3.51 -5.82
N GLY A 118 -8.36 3.62 -7.11
CA GLY A 118 -7.57 3.03 -8.19
C GLY A 118 -6.13 3.53 -8.22
N PHE A 119 -5.95 4.83 -8.05
CA PHE A 119 -4.62 5.44 -8.00
C PHE A 119 -3.85 4.96 -6.78
N THR A 120 -4.49 4.90 -5.60
CA THR A 120 -3.87 4.33 -4.40
C THR A 120 -3.45 2.87 -4.58
N PHE A 121 -4.24 2.05 -5.26
CA PHE A 121 -3.81 0.68 -5.61
C PHE A 121 -2.55 0.70 -6.48
N ALA A 122 -2.49 1.56 -7.50
CA ALA A 122 -1.31 1.67 -8.35
C ALA A 122 -0.06 2.12 -7.55
N GLU A 123 -0.23 3.10 -6.66
CA GLU A 123 0.84 3.61 -5.79
C GLU A 123 1.37 2.51 -4.84
N TYR A 124 0.49 1.74 -4.20
CA TYR A 124 0.85 0.58 -3.40
C TYR A 124 1.53 -0.51 -4.24
N GLY A 125 1.08 -0.71 -5.48
CA GLY A 125 1.72 -1.62 -6.42
C GLY A 125 3.18 -1.24 -6.68
N VAL A 126 3.45 0.04 -6.95
CA VAL A 126 4.80 0.56 -7.16
C VAL A 126 5.63 0.47 -5.88
N PHE A 127 5.06 0.83 -4.73
CA PHE A 127 5.69 0.65 -3.42
C PHE A 127 6.14 -0.80 -3.24
N ASN A 128 5.26 -1.78 -3.48
CA ASN A 128 5.54 -3.21 -3.37
C ASN A 128 6.64 -3.67 -4.33
N ALA A 129 6.59 -3.22 -5.58
CA ALA A 129 7.61 -3.50 -6.61
C ALA A 129 9.01 -3.00 -6.22
N VAL A 130 9.09 -1.91 -5.46
CA VAL A 130 10.36 -1.35 -5.01
C VAL A 130 10.81 -1.97 -3.69
N PHE A 131 9.92 -2.03 -2.70
CA PHE A 131 10.18 -2.42 -1.33
C PHE A 131 10.53 -3.91 -1.22
N LEU A 132 9.64 -4.81 -1.65
CA LEU A 132 9.78 -6.25 -1.42
C LEU A 132 11.10 -6.81 -1.95
N PRO A 133 11.48 -6.59 -3.23
CA PRO A 133 12.73 -7.17 -3.74
C PRO A 133 13.96 -6.62 -3.02
N ARG A 134 13.95 -5.35 -2.61
CA ARG A 134 15.09 -4.71 -1.96
C ARG A 134 15.23 -5.12 -0.50
N TYR A 135 14.13 -5.21 0.23
CA TYR A 135 14.14 -5.71 1.60
C TYR A 135 14.72 -7.13 1.66
N PHE A 136 14.20 -8.02 0.79
CA PHE A 136 14.61 -9.43 0.75
C PHE A 136 16.00 -9.68 0.13
N ARG A 137 16.76 -8.64 -0.25
CA ARG A 137 18.21 -8.79 -0.50
C ARG A 137 19.04 -8.96 0.78
N THR A 138 18.52 -8.50 1.91
CA THR A 138 19.19 -8.62 3.20
C THR A 138 18.33 -9.37 4.21
N GLY A 139 17.01 -9.19 4.16
CA GLY A 139 16.07 -9.75 5.12
C GLY A 139 15.94 -8.95 6.42
N TYR A 140 16.76 -7.92 6.66
CA TYR A 140 16.72 -7.17 7.93
C TYR A 140 16.81 -5.64 7.78
N LYS A 141 17.36 -5.11 6.68
CA LYS A 141 17.47 -3.65 6.47
C LYS A 141 16.20 -3.08 5.86
N ALA A 142 15.23 -2.66 6.68
CA ALA A 142 13.96 -2.09 6.22
C ALA A 142 14.04 -0.61 5.78
N GLY A 143 14.99 0.18 6.30
CA GLY A 143 15.03 1.64 6.10
C GLY A 143 15.14 2.07 4.63
N MET A 144 16.23 1.70 3.95
CA MET A 144 16.45 2.11 2.55
C MET A 144 15.40 1.56 1.57
N PRO A 145 14.97 0.28 1.65
CA PRO A 145 13.84 -0.21 0.85
C PRO A 145 12.56 0.59 1.06
N THR A 146 12.25 0.98 2.30
CA THR A 146 11.06 1.79 2.62
C THR A 146 11.19 3.18 2.00
N LEU A 147 12.33 3.85 2.18
CA LEU A 147 12.54 5.20 1.64
C LEU A 147 12.39 5.23 0.12
N LEU A 148 13.02 4.27 -0.58
CA LEU A 148 12.89 4.16 -2.04
C LEU A 148 11.47 3.79 -2.46
N GLY A 149 10.78 2.93 -1.69
CA GLY A 149 9.39 2.59 -1.91
C GLY A 149 8.49 3.82 -1.76
N LEU A 150 8.70 4.63 -0.73
CA LEU A 150 7.99 5.87 -0.47
C LEU A 150 8.19 6.88 -1.61
N ILE A 151 9.42 7.03 -2.10
CA ILE A 151 9.69 7.86 -3.29
C ILE A 151 8.88 7.33 -4.49
N GLY A 152 8.85 6.02 -4.71
CA GLY A 152 8.05 5.41 -5.78
C GLY A 152 6.55 5.65 -5.63
N TYR A 153 6.02 5.49 -4.42
CA TYR A 153 4.63 5.79 -4.05
C TYR A 153 4.29 7.25 -4.37
N THR A 154 5.04 8.21 -3.82
CA THR A 154 4.77 9.65 -3.98
C THR A 154 4.90 10.09 -5.43
N LEU A 155 5.91 9.61 -6.17
CA LEU A 155 6.07 9.95 -7.58
C LEU A 155 4.93 9.40 -8.44
N THR A 156 4.44 8.21 -8.12
CA THR A 156 3.30 7.61 -8.85
C THR A 156 2.06 8.45 -8.67
N GLY A 157 1.73 8.81 -7.42
CA GLY A 157 0.58 9.66 -7.15
C GLY A 157 0.70 11.05 -7.73
N LEU A 158 1.88 11.68 -7.62
CA LEU A 158 2.14 12.97 -8.24
C LEU A 158 1.90 12.92 -9.76
N VAL A 159 2.40 11.88 -10.44
CA VAL A 159 2.19 11.73 -11.89
C VAL A 159 0.70 11.56 -12.21
N LEU A 160 -0.03 10.75 -11.44
CA LEU A 160 -1.45 10.49 -11.67
C LEU A 160 -2.31 11.73 -11.40
N GLU A 161 -2.08 12.44 -10.30
CA GLU A 161 -2.78 13.68 -9.95
C GLU A 161 -2.50 14.78 -10.99
N LEU A 162 -1.23 15.02 -11.35
CA LEU A 162 -0.88 16.00 -12.37
C LEU A 162 -1.49 15.62 -13.73
N ALA A 163 -1.51 14.33 -14.09
CA ALA A 163 -2.17 13.88 -15.31
C ALA A 163 -3.67 14.22 -15.29
N THR A 164 -4.38 13.99 -14.18
CA THR A 164 -5.80 14.36 -14.07
C THR A 164 -6.06 15.85 -14.15
N GLN A 165 -5.19 16.69 -13.58
CA GLN A 165 -5.38 18.14 -13.56
C GLN A 165 -5.03 18.82 -14.90
N PHE A 166 -3.92 18.40 -15.52
CA PHE A 166 -3.38 19.05 -16.72
C PHE A 166 -3.84 18.41 -18.03
N VAL A 167 -4.33 17.17 -18.04
CA VAL A 167 -4.86 16.52 -19.26
C VAL A 167 -6.39 16.60 -19.24
N PRO A 168 -7.03 17.43 -20.09
CA PRO A 168 -8.48 17.65 -20.04
C PRO A 168 -9.31 16.36 -20.17
N ALA A 169 -8.83 15.39 -20.94
CA ALA A 169 -9.49 14.09 -21.11
C ALA A 169 -9.53 13.24 -19.83
N LEU A 170 -8.62 13.47 -18.88
CA LEU A 170 -8.53 12.72 -17.62
C LEU A 170 -9.28 13.38 -16.46
N ARG A 171 -9.75 14.63 -16.62
CA ARG A 171 -10.55 15.33 -15.59
C ARG A 171 -11.84 14.61 -15.23
N VAL A 172 -12.36 13.77 -16.12
CA VAL A 172 -13.52 12.91 -15.86
C VAL A 172 -13.30 11.96 -14.67
N LEU A 173 -12.04 11.66 -14.32
CA LEU A 173 -11.67 10.81 -13.19
C LEU A 173 -11.76 11.55 -11.84
N ASP A 174 -11.66 12.88 -11.85
CA ASP A 174 -11.72 13.73 -10.67
C ASP A 174 -13.06 14.46 -10.61
N SER A 175 -14.11 13.66 -10.38
CA SER A 175 -15.50 14.13 -10.35
C SER A 175 -16.32 13.29 -9.39
N LEU A 176 -17.32 13.90 -8.77
CA LEU A 176 -18.34 13.20 -7.98
C LEU A 176 -19.61 12.86 -8.77
N ASP A 177 -19.79 13.40 -9.98
CA ASP A 177 -21.00 13.26 -10.80
C ASP A 177 -21.24 11.82 -11.27
N GLY A 178 -22.45 11.30 -11.06
CA GLY A 178 -22.86 9.96 -11.49
C GLY A 178 -22.60 9.65 -12.96
N ALA A 179 -22.64 10.65 -13.86
CA ALA A 179 -22.36 10.46 -15.29
C ALA A 179 -20.93 9.96 -15.57
N THR A 180 -19.97 10.26 -14.69
CA THR A 180 -18.56 9.88 -14.85
C THR A 180 -18.22 8.54 -14.17
N LEU A 181 -19.20 7.89 -13.53
CA LEU A 181 -18.98 6.69 -12.73
C LEU A 181 -18.27 5.57 -13.51
N GLY A 182 -18.64 5.35 -14.77
CA GLY A 182 -18.03 4.32 -15.62
C GLY A 182 -16.52 4.50 -15.77
N TYR A 183 -16.06 5.73 -16.02
CA TYR A 183 -14.63 6.05 -16.15
C TYR A 183 -13.88 5.85 -14.83
N ARG A 184 -14.50 6.24 -13.70
CA ARG A 184 -13.91 6.08 -12.36
C ARG A 184 -13.78 4.61 -11.96
N LEU A 185 -14.74 3.76 -12.33
CA LEU A 185 -14.65 2.31 -12.12
C LEU A 185 -13.58 1.67 -13.00
N ILE A 186 -13.43 2.11 -14.25
CA ILE A 186 -12.33 1.64 -15.12
C ILE A 186 -10.96 1.97 -14.47
N ALA A 187 -10.80 3.19 -13.96
CA ALA A 187 -9.58 3.59 -13.24
C ALA A 187 -9.35 2.73 -11.98
N LEU A 188 -10.39 2.42 -11.21
CA LEU A 188 -10.32 1.52 -10.06
C LEU A 188 -9.78 0.15 -10.45
N PHE A 189 -10.39 -0.50 -11.44
CA PHE A 189 -9.99 -1.85 -11.87
C PHE A 189 -8.59 -1.86 -12.52
N ALA A 190 -8.24 -0.81 -13.27
CA ALA A 190 -6.89 -0.65 -13.81
C ALA A 190 -5.85 -0.54 -12.68
N GLY A 191 -6.15 0.23 -11.63
CA GLY A 191 -5.34 0.33 -10.43
C GLY A 191 -5.16 -1.00 -9.71
N MET A 192 -6.25 -1.73 -9.48
CA MET A 192 -6.22 -3.07 -8.88
C MET A 192 -5.40 -4.07 -9.71
N ALA A 193 -5.50 -4.00 -11.04
CA ALA A 193 -4.69 -4.82 -11.94
C ALA A 193 -3.20 -4.47 -11.84
N ALA A 194 -2.86 -3.17 -11.83
CA ALA A 194 -1.48 -2.71 -11.63
C ALA A 194 -0.92 -3.17 -10.28
N PHE A 195 -1.69 -3.02 -9.20
CA PHE A 195 -1.36 -3.51 -7.86
C PHE A 195 -1.03 -5.00 -7.87
N ALA A 196 -1.91 -5.82 -8.43
CA ALA A 196 -1.75 -7.27 -8.48
C ALA A 196 -0.52 -7.68 -9.29
N LEU A 197 -0.32 -7.09 -10.48
CA LEU A 197 0.81 -7.38 -11.35
C LEU A 197 2.15 -6.98 -10.71
N CYS A 198 2.24 -5.73 -10.23
CA CYS A 198 3.44 -5.22 -9.58
C CYS A 198 3.80 -6.06 -8.36
N THR A 199 2.83 -6.35 -7.49
CA THR A 199 3.03 -7.17 -6.29
C THR A 199 3.45 -8.60 -6.65
N PHE A 200 2.82 -9.22 -7.66
CA PHE A 200 3.17 -10.57 -8.11
C PHE A 200 4.63 -10.66 -8.58
N PHE A 201 5.06 -9.74 -9.46
CA PHE A 201 6.45 -9.70 -9.92
C PHE A 201 7.44 -9.33 -8.81
N ALA A 202 7.04 -8.42 -7.90
CA ALA A 202 7.82 -8.06 -6.73
C ALA A 202 8.09 -9.28 -5.85
N CYS A 203 7.04 -10.06 -5.56
CA CYS A 203 7.13 -11.25 -4.74
C CYS A 203 8.04 -12.31 -5.38
N ARG A 204 7.88 -12.59 -6.68
CA ARG A 204 8.77 -13.51 -7.41
C ARG A 204 10.23 -13.09 -7.34
N ARG A 205 10.51 -11.78 -7.43
CA ARG A 205 11.87 -11.26 -7.32
C ARG A 205 12.40 -11.29 -5.89
N ALA A 206 11.55 -11.04 -4.90
CA ALA A 206 11.87 -11.13 -3.49
C ALA A 206 12.27 -12.56 -3.09
N VAL A 207 11.53 -13.57 -3.53
CA VAL A 207 11.86 -15.00 -3.30
C VAL A 207 13.26 -15.31 -3.83
N LYS A 208 13.54 -14.97 -5.10
CA LYS A 208 14.86 -15.19 -5.72
C LYS A 208 16.00 -14.45 -5.02
N ASN A 209 15.74 -13.29 -4.43
CA ASN A 209 16.75 -12.55 -3.67
C ASN A 209 17.00 -13.21 -2.31
N PHE A 210 15.95 -13.64 -1.62
CA PHE A 210 16.03 -14.23 -0.29
C PHE A 210 16.67 -15.62 -0.29
N GLU A 211 16.52 -16.38 -1.37
CA GLU A 211 17.24 -17.66 -1.56
C GLU A 211 18.76 -17.50 -1.51
N LYS A 212 19.29 -16.32 -1.85
CA LYS A 212 20.72 -16.03 -1.88
C LYS A 212 21.26 -15.44 -0.57
N VAL A 213 20.38 -15.13 0.38
CA VAL A 213 20.79 -14.52 1.66
C VAL A 213 21.42 -15.59 2.54
N ASN A 214 22.60 -15.33 3.08
CA ASN A 214 23.15 -16.15 4.15
C ASN A 214 22.66 -15.55 5.48
N LEU A 215 21.77 -16.27 6.17
CA LEU A 215 21.20 -15.89 7.46
C LEU A 215 21.96 -16.63 8.57
#